data_AF-A0A8S1C349-F1
#
_entry.id   AF-A0A8S1C349-F1
#
_cell.length_a   1.000
_cell.length_b   1.000
_cell.length_c   1.000
_cell.angle_alpha   90.00
_cell.angle_beta   90.00
_cell.angle_gamma   90.00
#
_symmetry.space_group_name_H-M   'P 1'
#
loop_
_entity.id
_entity.type
_entity.pdbx_description
1 polymer ?
#
loop_
_entity_poly.entity_id
_entity_poly.type
_entity_poly.pdbx_seq_one_letter_code
_entity_poly.pdbx_strand_id
1 'polypeptide(L)'
;MWGFSPSFDIQDELDLGPPCIKKASNVNVLLVGVGDLRHVLRTIARSYRHPNNRRINMHVLESSLEATARQLLQLNLALEPADVMNPLQKARMFLEIHGNTLVRPNTLQYIKLKACQMIYMVTDHVYLKNRLPMVSLENLKYKEKDFMEATYKFWKNSTIDYFDITKLWDMRLRSYLGQRYDSRDNVFDWDYHMKLSSSAEHGLPVTHQEYLNWRETGVAFRWLNSAECTDVNMTMATGIISDPNQKSSQFLGDMLTGPFISFGVESEDAEILKKCNNKYIHSASAVSEHNVTRIMFELAFKKPYDFEEGFVDDWGAVYDLSSPTPSRLSSARSISREDSGYFRSPAREEYSSLIVDDMEVTFLSPTTLADERPSSKFRGTFNVIILGQTVVPSIINENLLSLAADDALLLIEGKKYVVGPRRCDLKDFKENFIEMMKDLKLEPHPYNTEYDPVNEGLVRYTFNRSSVQ
;
A
#
# COMPACT_ATOMS: atom_id res chain seq x y z
N MET A 1 0.08 -3.24 -6.40
CA MET A 1 -0.93 -3.41 -5.32
C MET A 1 -0.43 -2.87 -3.98
N TRP A 2 0.84 -3.02 -3.64
CA TRP A 2 1.52 -2.30 -2.54
C TRP A 2 2.71 -1.54 -3.13
N GLY A 3 3.26 -0.59 -2.38
CA GLY A 3 4.46 0.13 -2.79
C GLY A 3 5.76 -0.57 -2.41
N PHE A 4 6.87 0.02 -2.85
CA PHE A 4 8.20 -0.58 -2.76
C PHE A 4 9.16 0.24 -1.91
N SER A 5 8.64 1.08 -1.02
CA SER A 5 9.42 1.83 -0.04
C SER A 5 8.77 1.77 1.34
N PRO A 6 9.54 1.91 2.43
CA PRO A 6 8.98 2.08 3.76
C PRO A 6 8.06 3.31 3.82
N SER A 7 7.01 3.23 4.63
CA SER A 7 6.21 4.41 4.96
C SER A 7 7.08 5.51 5.55
N PHE A 8 6.76 6.77 5.30
CA PHE A 8 7.37 7.93 5.96
C PHE A 8 6.30 8.97 6.26
N ASP A 9 6.60 9.90 7.18
CA ASP A 9 5.73 11.03 7.47
C ASP A 9 6.02 12.16 6.48
N ILE A 10 5.03 12.56 5.71
CA ILE A 10 5.19 13.60 4.68
C ILE A 10 5.56 14.93 5.34
N GLN A 11 5.15 15.19 6.58
CA GLN A 11 5.46 16.44 7.27
C GLN A 11 6.96 16.60 7.57
N ASP A 12 7.66 15.51 7.86
CA ASP A 12 9.12 15.52 8.03
C ASP A 12 9.80 16.02 6.74
N GLU A 13 9.30 15.60 5.57
CA GLU A 13 9.81 16.03 4.26
C GLU A 13 9.48 17.50 3.96
N LEU A 14 8.30 17.97 4.38
CA LEU A 14 7.93 19.38 4.26
C LEU A 14 8.87 20.29 5.06
N ASP A 15 9.35 19.82 6.21
CA ASP A 15 10.29 20.55 7.05
C ASP A 15 11.73 20.54 6.52
N LEU A 16 12.04 19.62 5.60
CA LEU A 16 13.29 19.59 4.85
C LEU A 16 13.24 20.39 3.54
N GLY A 17 12.04 20.62 2.99
CA GLY A 17 11.83 21.27 1.69
C GLY A 17 12.20 22.77 1.63
N PRO A 18 11.94 23.45 0.49
CA PRO A 18 12.26 24.86 0.34
C PRO A 18 11.54 25.78 1.35
N PRO A 19 12.06 26.99 1.64
CA PRO A 19 11.48 27.91 2.64
C PRO A 19 10.00 28.25 2.43
N CYS A 20 9.54 28.27 1.18
CA CYS A 20 8.14 28.49 0.83
C CYS A 20 7.24 27.35 1.33
N ILE A 21 7.69 26.09 1.26
CA ILE A 21 6.98 24.91 1.76
C ILE A 21 7.02 24.86 3.29
N LYS A 22 8.19 25.09 3.90
CA LYS A 22 8.35 25.03 5.37
C LYS A 22 7.41 25.97 6.12
N LYS A 23 7.13 27.14 5.53
CA LYS A 23 6.28 28.19 6.13
C LYS A 23 4.83 28.16 5.66
N ALA A 24 4.46 27.23 4.77
CA ALA A 24 3.13 27.16 4.21
C ALA A 24 2.12 26.67 5.27
N SER A 25 1.04 27.43 5.46
CA SER A 25 -0.08 27.04 6.32
C SER A 25 -1.01 26.02 5.67
N ASN A 26 -1.04 25.99 4.33
CA ASN A 26 -1.79 25.03 3.53
C ASN A 26 -0.84 24.39 2.52
N VAL A 27 -0.83 23.06 2.46
CA VAL A 27 0.04 22.28 1.58
C VAL A 27 -0.81 21.31 0.78
N ASN A 28 -0.66 21.34 -0.54
CA ASN A 28 -1.26 20.33 -1.42
C ASN A 28 -0.20 19.29 -1.79
N VAL A 29 -0.49 18.03 -1.52
CA VAL A 29 0.37 16.89 -1.82
C VAL A 29 -0.30 16.03 -2.87
N LEU A 30 0.40 15.67 -3.93
CA LEU A 30 -0.07 14.72 -4.94
C LEU A 30 0.70 13.41 -4.81
N LEU A 31 0.01 12.29 -4.59
CA LEU A 31 0.57 10.95 -4.58
C LEU A 31 0.15 10.24 -5.87
N VAL A 32 1.11 9.84 -6.70
CA VAL A 32 0.86 9.19 -8.00
C VAL A 32 1.45 7.80 -8.03
N GLY A 33 0.58 6.79 -8.17
CA GLY A 33 0.99 5.40 -8.36
C GLY A 33 1.83 4.81 -7.23
N VAL A 34 1.71 5.37 -6.01
CA VAL A 34 2.40 4.88 -4.80
C VAL A 34 1.92 3.49 -4.38
N GLY A 35 0.75 3.06 -4.87
CA GLY A 35 0.23 1.70 -4.78
C GLY A 35 -0.56 1.41 -3.51
N ASP A 36 -0.32 2.12 -2.41
CA ASP A 36 -1.04 2.01 -1.15
C ASP A 36 -1.03 3.33 -0.36
N LEU A 37 -1.72 3.36 0.80
CA LEU A 37 -1.84 4.55 1.64
C LEU A 37 -0.80 4.64 2.76
N ARG A 38 0.32 3.94 2.69
CA ARG A 38 1.26 3.87 3.84
C ARG A 38 1.80 5.23 4.27
N HIS A 39 2.11 6.12 3.33
CA HIS A 39 2.58 7.49 3.61
C HIS A 39 1.45 8.33 4.20
N VAL A 40 0.24 8.21 3.65
CA VAL A 40 -0.95 8.88 4.15
C VAL A 40 -1.19 8.48 5.61
N LEU A 41 -1.28 7.17 5.88
CA LEU A 41 -1.52 6.60 7.21
C LEU A 41 -0.47 7.02 8.24
N ARG A 42 0.82 6.97 7.88
CA ARG A 42 1.89 7.40 8.78
C ARG A 42 1.81 8.90 9.08
N THR A 43 1.50 9.71 8.08
CA THR A 43 1.35 11.17 8.22
C THR A 43 0.15 11.54 9.11
N ILE A 44 -1.02 10.93 8.88
CA ILE A 44 -2.22 11.23 9.66
C ILE A 44 -2.07 10.77 11.11
N ALA A 45 -1.47 9.60 11.34
CA ALA A 45 -1.24 9.06 12.67
C ALA A 45 -0.34 9.96 13.52
N ARG A 46 0.65 10.59 12.89
CA ARG A 46 1.64 11.45 13.54
C ARG A 46 1.28 12.92 13.55
N SER A 47 0.14 13.30 12.99
CA SER A 47 -0.31 14.69 12.91
C SER A 47 -0.19 15.45 14.24
N TYR A 48 -0.55 14.81 15.37
CA TYR A 48 -0.46 15.39 16.71
C TYR A 48 0.97 15.72 17.19
N ARG A 49 2.00 15.16 16.55
CA ARG A 49 3.42 15.37 16.92
C ARG A 49 3.97 16.68 16.32
N HIS A 50 3.30 17.24 15.32
CA HIS A 50 3.80 18.40 14.58
C HIS A 50 3.27 19.71 15.16
N PRO A 51 4.14 20.69 15.47
CA PRO A 51 3.73 21.93 16.13
C PRO A 51 3.03 22.93 15.20
N ASN A 52 3.20 22.78 13.88
CA ASN A 52 2.88 23.81 12.90
C ASN A 52 1.41 23.83 12.44
N ASN A 53 0.52 22.98 12.98
CA ASN A 53 -0.93 22.90 12.67
C ASN A 53 -1.28 23.28 11.22
N ARG A 54 -0.55 22.70 10.26
CA ARG A 54 -0.70 23.02 8.84
C ARG A 54 -1.80 22.16 8.26
N ARG A 55 -2.62 22.74 7.38
CA ARG A 55 -3.62 21.97 6.64
C ARG A 55 -2.97 21.24 5.47
N ILE A 56 -3.15 19.92 5.39
CA ILE A 56 -2.58 19.09 4.33
C ILE A 56 -3.70 18.47 3.48
N ASN A 57 -3.74 18.83 2.20
CA ASN A 57 -4.67 18.25 1.24
C ASN A 57 -3.93 17.22 0.38
N MET A 58 -4.12 15.94 0.69
CA MET A 58 -3.49 14.81 0.01
C MET A 58 -4.37 14.36 -1.15
N HIS A 59 -3.82 14.35 -2.36
CA HIS A 59 -4.53 13.95 -3.57
C HIS A 59 -3.93 12.64 -4.07
N VAL A 60 -4.73 11.58 -4.11
CA VAL A 60 -4.27 10.23 -4.46
C VAL A 60 -4.72 9.90 -5.88
N LEU A 61 -3.75 9.59 -6.74
CA LEU A 61 -3.96 9.19 -8.12
C LEU A 61 -3.40 7.79 -8.34
N GLU A 62 -4.29 6.82 -8.54
CA GLU A 62 -3.94 5.44 -8.85
C GLU A 62 -4.27 5.09 -10.31
N SER A 63 -3.56 4.10 -10.84
CA SER A 63 -3.74 3.64 -12.23
C SER A 63 -5.05 2.86 -12.44
N SER A 64 -5.66 2.36 -11.37
CA SER A 64 -6.93 1.63 -11.44
C SER A 64 -7.91 2.03 -10.34
N LEU A 65 -9.20 1.93 -10.66
CA LEU A 65 -10.27 2.21 -9.71
C LEU A 65 -10.41 1.10 -8.66
N GLU A 66 -10.01 -0.14 -8.98
CA GLU A 66 -9.95 -1.22 -7.99
C GLU A 66 -8.90 -0.92 -6.90
N ALA A 67 -7.75 -0.36 -7.27
CA ALA A 67 -6.74 0.09 -6.31
C ALA A 67 -7.30 1.22 -5.43
N THR A 68 -7.98 2.20 -6.03
CA THR A 68 -8.67 3.28 -5.31
C THR A 68 -9.71 2.73 -4.32
N ALA A 69 -10.54 1.78 -4.77
CA ALA A 69 -11.55 1.15 -3.93
C ALA A 69 -10.94 0.42 -2.73
N ARG A 70 -9.81 -0.27 -2.94
CA ARG A 70 -9.07 -1.01 -1.90
C ARG A 70 -8.43 -0.06 -0.89
N GLN A 71 -7.85 1.03 -1.36
CA GLN A 71 -7.29 2.07 -0.50
C GLN A 71 -8.38 2.73 0.35
N LEU A 72 -9.57 2.98 -0.20
CA LEU A 72 -10.70 3.50 0.57
C LEU A 72 -11.12 2.52 1.69
N LEU A 73 -11.10 1.21 1.42
CA LEU A 73 -11.34 0.18 2.44
C LEU A 73 -10.29 0.15 3.55
N GLN A 74 -9.02 0.24 3.16
CA GLN A 74 -7.90 0.30 4.10
C GLN A 74 -7.96 1.54 4.98
N LEU A 75 -8.28 2.70 4.40
CA LEU A 75 -8.45 3.95 5.14
C LEU A 75 -9.65 3.90 6.08
N ASN A 76 -10.78 3.36 5.63
CA ASN A 76 -11.96 3.18 6.47
C ASN A 76 -11.65 2.27 7.67
N LEU A 77 -10.97 1.15 7.46
CA LEU A 77 -10.53 0.26 8.55
C LEU A 77 -9.58 0.96 9.53
N ALA A 78 -8.62 1.73 9.03
CA ALA A 78 -7.67 2.44 9.89
C ALA A 78 -8.35 3.49 10.78
N LEU A 79 -9.40 4.12 10.27
CA LEU A 79 -10.15 5.17 10.94
C LEU A 79 -11.42 4.68 11.64
N GLU A 80 -11.65 3.37 11.71
CA GLU A 80 -12.69 2.84 12.59
C GLU A 80 -12.43 3.33 14.03
N PRO A 81 -13.46 3.72 14.79
CA PRO A 81 -13.29 4.08 16.20
C PRO A 81 -12.73 2.93 17.06
N ALA A 82 -12.07 3.26 18.18
CA ALA A 82 -11.41 2.25 19.03
C ALA A 82 -12.40 1.41 19.86
N ASP A 83 -13.59 1.94 20.12
CA ASP A 83 -14.74 1.26 20.72
C ASP A 83 -15.37 0.22 19.78
N VAL A 84 -15.25 0.42 18.46
CA VAL A 84 -15.70 -0.55 17.45
C VAL A 84 -14.68 -1.67 17.26
N MET A 85 -13.40 -1.33 17.16
CA MET A 85 -12.33 -2.30 16.95
C MET A 85 -11.03 -1.81 17.60
N ASN A 86 -10.34 -2.70 18.33
CA ASN A 86 -9.07 -2.33 18.96
C ASN A 86 -7.93 -2.21 17.93
N PRO A 87 -6.85 -1.45 18.24
CA PRO A 87 -5.74 -1.19 17.32
C PRO A 87 -5.07 -2.45 16.77
N LEU A 88 -4.85 -3.48 17.60
CA LEU A 88 -4.21 -4.72 17.17
C LEU A 88 -5.08 -5.50 16.17
N GLN A 89 -6.38 -5.61 16.44
CA GLN A 89 -7.32 -6.24 15.52
C GLN A 89 -7.38 -5.50 14.18
N LYS A 90 -7.40 -4.16 14.19
CA LYS A 90 -7.30 -3.34 12.98
C LYS A 90 -6.01 -3.64 12.22
N ALA A 91 -4.87 -3.67 12.91
CA ALA A 91 -3.57 -3.89 12.29
C ALA A 91 -3.49 -5.26 11.59
N ARG A 92 -3.92 -6.33 12.26
CA ARG A 92 -3.94 -7.68 11.66
C ARG A 92 -4.85 -7.76 10.44
N MET A 93 -6.08 -7.25 10.56
CA MET A 93 -7.03 -7.23 9.45
C MET A 93 -6.55 -6.36 8.28
N PHE A 94 -5.90 -5.24 8.59
CA PHE A 94 -5.30 -4.35 7.60
C PHE A 94 -4.19 -5.07 6.83
N LEU A 95 -3.28 -5.76 7.53
CA LEU A 95 -2.18 -6.50 6.90
C LEU A 95 -2.69 -7.64 6.01
N GLU A 96 -3.73 -8.35 6.43
CA GLU A 96 -4.40 -9.35 5.60
C GLU A 96 -4.96 -8.76 4.31
N ILE A 97 -5.74 -7.66 4.41
CA ILE A 97 -6.30 -6.97 3.25
C ILE A 97 -5.17 -6.43 2.36
N HIS A 98 -4.09 -5.93 2.97
CA HIS A 98 -2.96 -5.31 2.30
C HIS A 98 -2.13 -6.30 1.48
N GLY A 99 -1.78 -7.45 2.07
CA GLY A 99 -0.73 -8.30 1.55
C GLY A 99 -1.15 -9.72 1.18
N ASN A 100 -2.24 -10.27 1.73
CA ASN A 100 -2.52 -11.69 1.56
C ASN A 100 -3.47 -12.01 0.41
N THR A 101 -3.21 -13.10 -0.31
CA THR A 101 -4.15 -13.71 -1.26
C THR A 101 -5.35 -14.34 -0.54
N LEU A 102 -5.13 -14.93 0.63
CA LEU A 102 -6.16 -15.52 1.49
C LEU A 102 -6.24 -14.80 2.83
N VAL A 103 -7.44 -14.62 3.35
CA VAL A 103 -7.74 -13.95 4.61
C VAL A 103 -8.51 -14.86 5.55
N ARG A 104 -8.59 -14.46 6.82
CA ARG A 104 -9.41 -15.17 7.82
C ARG A 104 -10.90 -14.93 7.56
N PRO A 105 -11.79 -15.84 8.03
CA PRO A 105 -13.24 -15.69 7.87
C PRO A 105 -13.77 -14.34 8.39
N ASN A 106 -13.25 -13.85 9.52
CA ASN A 106 -13.65 -12.57 10.10
C ASN A 106 -13.26 -11.39 9.20
N THR A 107 -12.10 -11.44 8.57
CA THR A 107 -11.65 -10.41 7.61
C THR A 107 -12.51 -10.43 6.35
N LEU A 108 -12.84 -11.61 5.81
CA LEU A 108 -13.79 -11.71 4.69
C LEU A 108 -15.17 -11.13 5.06
N GLN A 109 -15.68 -11.46 6.25
CA GLN A 109 -16.95 -10.93 6.74
C GLN A 109 -16.90 -9.40 6.85
N TYR A 110 -15.81 -8.84 7.37
CA TYR A 110 -15.60 -7.40 7.41
C TYR A 110 -15.60 -6.77 6.01
N ILE A 111 -14.85 -7.35 5.06
CA ILE A 111 -14.83 -6.89 3.65
C ILE A 111 -16.25 -6.84 3.08
N LYS A 112 -17.04 -7.90 3.26
CA LYS A 112 -18.43 -7.97 2.76
C LYS A 112 -19.34 -6.92 3.41
N LEU A 113 -19.22 -6.72 4.73
CA LEU A 113 -19.99 -5.70 5.45
C LEU A 113 -19.63 -4.29 4.99
N LYS A 114 -18.34 -3.97 4.90
CA LYS A 114 -17.87 -2.65 4.48
C LYS A 114 -18.10 -2.38 3.00
N ALA A 115 -18.08 -3.40 2.14
CA ALA A 115 -18.48 -3.25 0.74
C ALA A 115 -19.93 -2.73 0.62
N CYS A 116 -20.87 -3.19 1.46
CA CYS A 116 -22.23 -2.62 1.50
C CYS A 116 -22.23 -1.14 1.88
N GLN A 117 -21.43 -0.75 2.88
CA GLN A 117 -21.34 0.64 3.30
C GLN A 117 -20.69 1.52 2.23
N MET A 118 -19.67 1.02 1.53
CA MET A 118 -18.96 1.74 0.48
C MET A 118 -19.82 1.98 -0.75
N ILE A 119 -20.73 1.07 -1.08
CA ILE A 119 -21.75 1.32 -2.12
C ILE A 119 -22.54 2.59 -1.76
N TYR A 120 -22.99 2.74 -0.51
CA TYR A 120 -23.66 3.96 -0.07
C TYR A 120 -22.71 5.17 -0.09
N MET A 121 -21.46 5.04 0.36
CA MET A 121 -20.52 6.16 0.39
C MET A 121 -20.19 6.71 -1.01
N VAL A 122 -20.06 5.84 -2.02
CA VAL A 122 -19.74 6.28 -3.39
C VAL A 122 -20.96 6.91 -4.09
N THR A 123 -22.17 6.47 -3.75
CA THR A 123 -23.42 6.93 -4.38
C THR A 123 -24.10 8.09 -3.64
N ASP A 124 -23.81 8.28 -2.35
CA ASP A 124 -24.41 9.29 -1.47
C ASP A 124 -23.32 10.10 -0.77
N HIS A 125 -23.10 11.33 -1.24
CA HIS A 125 -22.08 12.24 -0.71
C HIS A 125 -22.34 12.64 0.74
N VAL A 126 -23.60 12.79 1.15
CA VAL A 126 -23.95 13.12 2.54
C VAL A 126 -23.56 11.96 3.45
N TYR A 127 -23.85 10.73 3.01
CA TYR A 127 -23.45 9.54 3.74
C TYR A 127 -21.92 9.38 3.83
N LEU A 128 -21.20 9.64 2.74
CA LEU A 128 -19.73 9.66 2.77
C LEU A 128 -19.19 10.66 3.79
N LYS A 129 -19.68 11.90 3.78
CA LYS A 129 -19.20 12.93 4.72
C LYS A 129 -19.57 12.62 6.17
N ASN A 130 -20.67 11.92 6.42
CA ASN A 130 -21.01 11.45 7.77
C ASN A 130 -20.15 10.28 8.23
N ARG A 131 -19.78 9.36 7.34
CA ARG A 131 -19.01 8.15 7.70
C ARG A 131 -17.50 8.36 7.68
N LEU A 132 -16.99 9.11 6.71
CA LEU A 132 -15.56 9.29 6.48
C LEU A 132 -15.27 10.75 6.08
N PRO A 133 -15.40 11.71 7.01
CA PRO A 133 -15.42 13.15 6.71
C PRO A 133 -14.19 13.65 5.94
N MET A 134 -13.02 13.06 6.24
CA MET A 134 -11.74 13.44 5.65
C MET A 134 -11.55 12.99 4.20
N VAL A 135 -12.47 12.20 3.64
CA VAL A 135 -12.36 11.71 2.26
C VAL A 135 -13.21 12.54 1.30
N SER A 136 -12.69 12.79 0.11
CA SER A 136 -13.40 13.38 -1.02
C SER A 136 -13.31 12.50 -2.27
N LEU A 137 -14.46 12.28 -2.91
CA LEU A 137 -14.62 11.58 -4.20
C LEU A 137 -15.19 12.52 -5.27
N GLU A 138 -15.15 13.83 -5.06
CA GLU A 138 -15.73 14.83 -5.98
C GLU A 138 -15.03 14.84 -7.35
N ASN A 139 -13.74 14.50 -7.37
CA ASN A 139 -12.92 14.48 -8.58
C ASN A 139 -13.07 13.21 -9.44
N LEU A 140 -13.88 12.24 -8.99
CA LEU A 140 -14.22 11.05 -9.78
C LEU A 140 -15.43 11.33 -10.68
N LYS A 141 -15.36 10.87 -11.93
CA LYS A 141 -16.46 10.94 -12.90
C LYS A 141 -17.58 9.98 -12.49
N TYR A 142 -18.83 10.25 -12.89
CA TYR A 142 -19.97 9.38 -12.57
C TYR A 142 -19.74 7.92 -13.00
N LYS A 143 -19.23 7.68 -14.21
CA LYS A 143 -18.89 6.33 -14.69
C LYS A 143 -17.85 5.61 -13.82
N GLU A 144 -16.94 6.36 -13.20
CA GLU A 144 -15.91 5.81 -12.32
C GLU A 144 -16.51 5.43 -10.96
N LYS A 145 -17.46 6.23 -10.46
CA LYS A 145 -18.25 5.91 -9.27
C LYS A 145 -19.12 4.68 -9.49
N ASP A 146 -19.78 4.57 -10.64
CA ASP A 146 -20.55 3.37 -11.03
C ASP A 146 -19.66 2.12 -11.08
N PHE A 147 -18.44 2.26 -11.60
CA PHE A 147 -17.45 1.18 -11.62
C PHE A 147 -17.04 0.77 -10.20
N MET A 148 -16.74 1.72 -9.31
CA MET A 148 -16.44 1.42 -7.91
C MET A 148 -17.62 0.72 -7.21
N GLU A 149 -18.86 1.15 -7.45
CA GLU A 149 -20.05 0.46 -6.97
C GLU A 149 -20.09 -1.00 -7.46
N ALA A 150 -19.79 -1.24 -8.74
CA ALA A 150 -19.69 -2.60 -9.29
C ALA A 150 -18.58 -3.42 -8.62
N THR A 151 -17.41 -2.81 -8.35
CA THR A 151 -16.32 -3.44 -7.60
C THR A 151 -16.76 -3.88 -6.21
N TYR A 152 -17.49 -3.03 -5.47
CA TYR A 152 -17.99 -3.39 -4.14
C TYR A 152 -19.10 -4.45 -4.19
N LYS A 153 -19.97 -4.42 -5.21
CA LYS A 153 -20.94 -5.52 -5.45
C LYS A 153 -20.23 -6.83 -5.71
N PHE A 154 -19.12 -6.81 -6.46
CA PHE A 154 -18.25 -7.97 -6.66
C PHE A 154 -17.69 -8.47 -5.32
N TRP A 155 -17.05 -7.62 -4.49
CA TRP A 155 -16.52 -8.08 -3.19
C TRP A 155 -17.58 -8.68 -2.26
N LYS A 156 -18.80 -8.14 -2.31
CA LYS A 156 -19.93 -8.65 -1.52
C LYS A 156 -20.39 -10.04 -1.95
N ASN A 157 -20.53 -10.25 -3.26
CA ASN A 157 -21.23 -11.40 -3.84
C ASN A 157 -20.32 -12.48 -4.39
N SER A 158 -19.04 -12.19 -4.61
CA SER A 158 -18.11 -13.11 -5.25
C SER A 158 -17.87 -14.35 -4.40
N THR A 159 -17.79 -15.47 -5.10
CA THR A 159 -17.35 -16.77 -4.59
C THR A 159 -16.06 -17.16 -5.30
N ILE A 160 -15.43 -18.24 -4.85
CA ILE A 160 -14.23 -18.80 -5.49
C ILE A 160 -14.47 -19.11 -6.98
N ASP A 161 -15.71 -19.43 -7.37
CA ASP A 161 -16.07 -19.72 -8.76
C ASP A 161 -15.87 -18.53 -9.70
N TYR A 162 -15.96 -17.31 -9.16
CA TYR A 162 -15.75 -16.06 -9.89
C TYR A 162 -14.29 -15.61 -9.86
N PHE A 163 -13.61 -15.82 -8.74
CA PHE A 163 -12.22 -15.39 -8.54
C PHE A 163 -11.49 -16.39 -7.64
N ASP A 164 -10.74 -17.29 -8.27
CA ASP A 164 -9.85 -18.22 -7.61
C ASP A 164 -8.42 -17.66 -7.65
N ILE A 165 -8.08 -16.87 -6.63
CA ILE A 165 -6.77 -16.25 -6.53
C ILE A 165 -5.64 -17.27 -6.37
N THR A 166 -5.91 -18.43 -5.75
CA THR A 166 -4.92 -19.49 -5.57
C THR A 166 -4.52 -20.07 -6.93
N LYS A 167 -5.50 -20.33 -7.79
CA LYS A 167 -5.25 -20.75 -9.17
C LYS A 167 -4.55 -19.67 -9.99
N LEU A 168 -4.96 -18.40 -9.87
CA LEU A 168 -4.33 -17.29 -10.58
C LEU A 168 -2.87 -17.08 -10.14
N TRP A 169 -2.59 -17.23 -8.85
CA TRP A 169 -1.24 -17.20 -8.30
C TRP A 169 -0.38 -18.31 -8.90
N ASP A 170 -0.87 -19.55 -8.87
CA ASP A 170 -0.16 -20.71 -9.45
C ASP A 170 0.10 -20.55 -10.96
N MET A 171 -0.91 -20.08 -11.71
CA MET A 171 -0.76 -19.82 -13.14
C MET A 171 0.33 -18.78 -13.43
N ARG A 172 0.37 -17.68 -12.66
CA ARG A 172 1.43 -16.67 -12.79
C ARG A 172 2.78 -17.23 -12.40
N LEU A 173 2.84 -18.03 -11.34
CA LEU A 173 4.08 -18.67 -10.88
C LEU A 173 4.66 -19.61 -11.94
N ARG A 174 3.82 -20.45 -12.57
CA ARG A 174 4.20 -21.30 -13.72
C ARG A 174 4.70 -20.47 -14.89
N SER A 175 3.98 -19.41 -15.24
CA SER A 175 4.39 -18.53 -16.34
C SER A 175 5.72 -17.83 -16.07
N TYR A 176 5.99 -17.44 -14.82
CA TYR A 176 7.20 -16.74 -14.44
C TYR A 176 8.42 -17.68 -14.37
N LEU A 177 8.25 -18.87 -13.79
CA LEU A 177 9.35 -19.82 -13.60
C LEU A 177 9.64 -20.68 -14.85
N GLY A 178 8.64 -20.89 -15.70
CA GLY A 178 8.74 -21.74 -16.89
C GLY A 178 9.20 -23.15 -16.52
N GLN A 179 10.25 -23.63 -17.18
CA GLN A 179 10.83 -24.97 -16.94
C GLN A 179 11.33 -25.18 -15.50
N ARG A 180 11.59 -24.11 -14.74
CA ARG A 180 12.07 -24.18 -13.36
C ARG A 180 10.95 -24.32 -12.33
N TYR A 181 9.69 -24.37 -12.77
CA TYR A 181 8.55 -24.46 -11.86
C TYR A 181 8.55 -25.75 -11.03
N ASP A 182 8.97 -26.87 -11.61
CA ASP A 182 9.08 -28.16 -10.90
C ASP A 182 10.20 -28.16 -9.86
N SER A 183 11.16 -27.25 -9.98
CA SER A 183 12.26 -27.02 -9.02
C SER A 183 12.13 -25.67 -8.31
N ARG A 184 10.90 -25.15 -8.17
CA ARG A 184 10.64 -23.81 -7.63
C ARG A 184 11.18 -23.57 -6.24
N ASP A 185 11.18 -24.57 -5.36
CA ASP A 185 11.73 -24.45 -4.00
C ASP A 185 13.21 -24.04 -4.04
N ASN A 186 13.99 -24.63 -4.95
CA ASN A 186 15.39 -24.27 -5.15
C ASN A 186 15.53 -22.85 -5.73
N VAL A 187 14.59 -22.41 -6.58
CA VAL A 187 14.59 -21.05 -7.12
C VAL A 187 14.26 -20.03 -6.03
N PHE A 188 13.31 -20.35 -5.15
CA PHE A 188 12.94 -19.49 -4.03
C PHE A 188 14.08 -19.37 -3.03
N ASP A 189 14.71 -20.49 -2.67
CA ASP A 189 15.89 -20.53 -1.80
C ASP A 189 17.03 -19.66 -2.38
N TRP A 190 17.31 -19.84 -3.67
CA TRP A 190 18.32 -19.04 -4.36
C TRP A 190 17.95 -17.55 -4.41
N ASP A 191 16.71 -17.21 -4.73
CA ASP A 191 16.23 -15.82 -4.75
C ASP A 191 16.38 -15.18 -3.35
N TYR A 192 16.04 -15.91 -2.28
CA TYR A 192 16.21 -15.42 -0.91
C TYR A 192 17.67 -15.11 -0.61
N HIS A 193 18.54 -16.10 -0.80
CA HIS A 193 19.95 -15.95 -0.44
C HIS A 193 20.67 -14.93 -1.31
N MET A 194 20.38 -14.89 -2.61
CA MET A 194 21.10 -14.06 -3.57
C MET A 194 20.49 -12.68 -3.81
N LYS A 195 19.24 -12.44 -3.40
CA LYS A 195 18.57 -11.14 -3.62
C LYS A 195 17.91 -10.53 -2.39
N LEU A 196 17.58 -11.26 -1.34
CA LEU A 196 16.99 -10.67 -0.12
C LEU A 196 18.02 -10.58 1.01
N SER A 197 18.76 -11.66 1.23
CA SER A 197 19.76 -11.73 2.30
C SER A 197 21.04 -10.96 1.96
N SER A 198 21.35 -10.80 0.67
CA SER A 198 22.59 -10.19 0.17
C SER A 198 22.41 -8.79 -0.47
N SER A 199 21.17 -8.36 -0.78
CA SER A 199 20.93 -7.08 -1.50
C SER A 199 21.17 -5.84 -0.65
N ALA A 200 21.39 -5.98 0.65
CA ALA A 200 21.90 -4.91 1.48
C ALA A 200 23.01 -5.48 2.35
N GLU A 201 24.06 -4.70 2.61
CA GLU A 201 25.01 -4.92 3.70
C GLU A 201 24.31 -5.14 5.07
N HIS A 202 22.99 -4.94 5.14
CA HIS A 202 22.15 -5.09 6.31
C HIS A 202 20.95 -6.05 6.21
N GLY A 203 20.66 -6.65 5.03
CA GLY A 203 19.52 -7.56 4.81
C GLY A 203 18.13 -6.96 5.11
N LEU A 204 17.08 -7.46 4.48
CA LEU A 204 15.70 -7.17 4.91
C LEU A 204 15.34 -8.08 6.10
N PRO A 205 14.49 -7.63 7.05
CA PRO A 205 14.02 -8.47 8.16
C PRO A 205 13.05 -9.58 7.74
N VAL A 206 13.05 -9.97 6.46
CA VAL A 206 12.26 -11.09 5.95
C VAL A 206 13.01 -12.37 6.27
N THR A 207 12.40 -13.26 7.04
CA THR A 207 12.99 -14.58 7.30
C THR A 207 12.88 -15.48 6.08
N HIS A 208 13.77 -16.47 5.98
CA HIS A 208 13.76 -17.45 4.88
C HIS A 208 12.39 -18.12 4.73
N GLN A 209 11.81 -18.51 5.86
CA GLN A 209 10.55 -19.23 5.88
C GLN A 209 9.34 -18.34 5.56
N GLU A 210 9.34 -17.05 5.97
CA GLU A 210 8.36 -16.06 5.50
C GLU A 210 8.38 -15.94 3.99
N TYR A 211 9.59 -15.83 3.44
CA TYR A 211 9.77 -15.65 2.02
C TYR A 211 9.31 -16.87 1.21
N LEU A 212 9.72 -18.08 1.61
CA LEU A 212 9.29 -19.30 0.93
C LEU A 212 7.76 -19.46 0.96
N ASN A 213 7.13 -19.24 2.12
CA ASN A 213 5.68 -19.33 2.24
C ASN A 213 4.97 -18.29 1.37
N TRP A 214 5.46 -17.04 1.37
CA TRP A 214 4.93 -15.97 0.51
C TRP A 214 5.01 -16.37 -0.96
N ARG A 215 6.16 -16.85 -1.42
CA ARG A 215 6.38 -17.25 -2.82
C ARG A 215 5.46 -18.38 -3.27
N GLU A 216 5.24 -19.36 -2.40
CA GLU A 216 4.40 -20.51 -2.71
C GLU A 216 2.90 -20.16 -2.68
N THR A 217 2.45 -19.37 -1.69
CA THR A 217 1.01 -19.23 -1.39
C THR A 217 0.41 -17.84 -1.66
N GLY A 218 1.24 -16.80 -1.73
CA GLY A 218 0.80 -15.41 -1.73
C GLY A 218 0.20 -14.94 -0.40
N VAL A 219 0.42 -15.67 0.70
CA VAL A 219 0.02 -15.26 2.05
C VAL A 219 1.25 -14.78 2.81
N ALA A 220 1.32 -13.47 3.08
CA ALA A 220 2.46 -12.84 3.75
C ALA A 220 2.32 -12.87 5.28
N PHE A 221 1.16 -12.47 5.80
CA PHE A 221 0.95 -12.24 7.23
C PHE A 221 0.07 -13.33 7.85
N ARG A 222 0.58 -14.01 8.89
CA ARG A 222 -0.11 -15.08 9.64
C ARG A 222 0.25 -15.00 11.12
N TRP A 223 -0.67 -15.45 11.99
CA TRP A 223 -0.45 -15.51 13.45
C TRP A 223 -0.81 -16.90 13.97
N LEU A 224 0.03 -17.46 14.85
CA LEU A 224 -0.10 -18.82 15.40
C LEU A 224 -1.46 -19.07 16.05
N ASN A 225 -1.87 -18.16 16.94
CA ASN A 225 -3.09 -18.29 17.72
C ASN A 225 -4.32 -17.72 17.01
N SER A 226 -4.32 -17.69 15.68
CA SER A 226 -5.41 -17.16 14.88
C SER A 226 -6.00 -18.20 13.94
N ALA A 227 -7.27 -18.00 13.56
CA ALA A 227 -7.90 -18.81 12.52
C ALA A 227 -7.05 -18.81 11.25
N GLU A 228 -7.07 -19.92 10.52
CA GLU A 228 -6.33 -20.02 9.26
C GLU A 228 -6.89 -19.07 8.19
N CYS A 229 -6.00 -18.63 7.30
CA CYS A 229 -6.35 -17.85 6.12
C CYS A 229 -6.86 -18.79 5.03
N THR A 230 -8.17 -19.05 5.02
CA THR A 230 -8.80 -20.00 4.08
C THR A 230 -9.66 -19.34 3.01
N ASP A 231 -10.02 -18.08 3.21
CA ASP A 231 -11.00 -17.38 2.38
C ASP A 231 -10.33 -16.43 1.39
N VAL A 232 -10.89 -16.31 0.19
CA VAL A 232 -10.31 -15.49 -0.89
C VAL A 232 -10.35 -14.00 -0.55
N ASN A 233 -9.21 -13.31 -0.66
CA ASN A 233 -9.16 -11.86 -0.61
C ASN A 233 -9.67 -11.25 -1.92
N MET A 234 -10.97 -10.98 -1.99
CA MET A 234 -11.60 -10.39 -3.18
C MET A 234 -11.06 -9.01 -3.55
N THR A 235 -10.43 -8.31 -2.61
CA THR A 235 -9.86 -6.97 -2.84
C THR A 235 -8.61 -6.97 -3.70
N MET A 236 -8.04 -8.15 -3.94
CA MET A 236 -6.86 -8.37 -4.80
C MET A 236 -7.21 -8.56 -6.28
N ALA A 237 -8.51 -8.60 -6.61
CA ALA A 237 -8.99 -8.75 -7.97
C ALA A 237 -8.83 -7.44 -8.76
N THR A 238 -8.33 -7.57 -9.99
CA THR A 238 -8.17 -6.50 -10.97
C THR A 238 -8.85 -6.88 -12.28
N GLY A 239 -9.28 -5.91 -13.10
CA GLY A 239 -9.94 -6.21 -14.37
C GLY A 239 -11.37 -6.72 -14.17
N ILE A 240 -12.05 -6.21 -13.15
CA ILE A 240 -13.42 -6.61 -12.82
C ILE A 240 -14.34 -6.11 -13.94
N ILE A 241 -14.88 -7.03 -14.75
CA ILE A 241 -15.88 -6.72 -15.76
C ILE A 241 -17.26 -6.92 -15.13
N SER A 242 -18.18 -5.99 -15.42
CA SER A 242 -19.55 -6.02 -14.88
C SER A 242 -20.47 -7.06 -15.54
N ASP A 243 -19.99 -7.79 -16.55
CA ASP A 243 -20.75 -8.81 -17.28
C ASP A 243 -20.77 -10.13 -16.49
N PRO A 244 -21.94 -10.61 -16.03
CA PRO A 244 -22.07 -11.88 -15.31
C PRO A 244 -21.59 -13.12 -16.09
N ASN A 245 -21.50 -13.02 -17.42
CA ASN A 245 -21.15 -14.14 -18.31
C ASN A 245 -19.66 -14.19 -18.66
N GLN A 246 -18.86 -13.19 -18.28
CA GLN A 246 -17.42 -13.18 -18.54
C GLN A 246 -16.62 -13.25 -17.24
N LYS A 247 -15.85 -14.33 -17.08
CA LYS A 247 -14.84 -14.43 -16.01
C LYS A 247 -13.58 -13.70 -16.46
N SER A 248 -13.34 -12.51 -15.95
CA SER A 248 -12.17 -11.70 -16.33
C SER A 248 -11.36 -11.15 -15.17
N SER A 249 -11.66 -11.53 -13.92
CA SER A 249 -10.88 -11.05 -12.78
C SER A 249 -9.48 -11.68 -12.80
N GLN A 250 -8.46 -10.83 -12.74
CA GLN A 250 -7.04 -11.19 -12.71
C GLN A 250 -6.40 -10.77 -11.38
N PHE A 251 -5.18 -11.24 -11.15
CA PHE A 251 -4.31 -10.77 -10.06
C PHE A 251 -3.08 -10.11 -10.67
N LEU A 252 -2.78 -8.87 -10.29
CA LEU A 252 -1.63 -8.08 -10.76
C LEU A 252 -0.68 -7.66 -9.63
N GLY A 253 -0.66 -8.38 -8.51
CA GLY A 253 0.26 -8.13 -7.41
C GLY A 253 1.68 -8.57 -7.74
N ASP A 254 2.64 -8.01 -7.00
CA ASP A 254 4.02 -8.50 -7.01
C ASP A 254 4.07 -9.91 -6.39
N MET A 255 4.98 -10.74 -6.88
CA MET A 255 5.21 -12.09 -6.38
C MET A 255 6.66 -12.29 -5.93
N LEU A 256 7.54 -11.30 -6.13
CA LEU A 256 8.98 -11.44 -5.88
C LEU A 256 9.41 -10.82 -4.56
N THR A 257 9.02 -9.59 -4.27
CA THR A 257 9.44 -8.86 -3.06
C THR A 257 8.41 -9.06 -1.94
N GLY A 258 7.13 -9.02 -2.31
CA GLY A 258 6.02 -9.11 -1.38
C GLY A 258 5.74 -7.80 -0.64
N PRO A 259 4.70 -7.79 0.22
CA PRO A 259 4.16 -6.59 0.87
C PRO A 259 4.97 -6.14 2.10
N PHE A 260 6.10 -6.79 2.39
CA PHE A 260 6.88 -6.55 3.61
C PHE A 260 7.53 -5.16 3.66
N ILE A 261 7.76 -4.53 2.51
CA ILE A 261 8.56 -3.29 2.45
C ILE A 261 7.83 -2.10 3.10
N SER A 262 6.52 -1.99 2.88
CA SER A 262 5.72 -0.84 3.31
C SER A 262 5.79 -0.57 4.81
N PHE A 263 5.76 -1.63 5.62
CA PHE A 263 5.68 -1.55 7.09
C PHE A 263 6.69 -2.43 7.83
N GLY A 264 7.41 -3.32 7.15
CA GLY A 264 8.22 -4.34 7.80
C GLY A 264 9.71 -4.08 7.85
N VAL A 265 10.21 -2.99 7.25
CA VAL A 265 11.66 -2.76 7.08
C VAL A 265 12.24 -1.80 8.10
N GLU A 266 11.54 -0.71 8.39
CA GLU A 266 11.99 0.36 9.29
C GLU A 266 11.01 0.45 10.47
N SER A 267 11.51 0.74 11.66
CA SER A 267 10.70 0.98 12.85
C SER A 267 11.37 2.04 13.71
N GLU A 268 10.56 2.78 14.48
CA GLU A 268 11.07 3.73 15.48
C GLU A 268 11.63 3.01 16.71
N ASP A 269 11.14 1.80 17.01
CA ASP A 269 11.64 1.02 18.14
C ASP A 269 12.83 0.18 17.70
N ALA A 270 14.03 0.57 18.13
CA ALA A 270 15.25 -0.13 17.75
C ALA A 270 15.26 -1.61 18.22
N GLU A 271 14.56 -1.94 19.31
CA GLU A 271 14.48 -3.31 19.85
C GLU A 271 13.84 -4.29 18.86
N ILE A 272 12.81 -3.88 18.10
CA ILE A 272 12.18 -4.79 17.12
C ILE A 272 13.07 -5.06 15.91
N LEU A 273 14.06 -4.20 15.66
CA LEU A 273 15.05 -4.37 14.59
C LEU A 273 16.37 -4.99 15.07
N LYS A 274 16.38 -5.51 16.31
CA LYS A 274 17.56 -6.11 16.91
C LYS A 274 18.05 -7.31 16.11
N LYS A 275 19.39 -7.43 16.02
CA LYS A 275 20.07 -8.51 15.33
C LYS A 275 20.84 -9.38 16.31
N CYS A 276 20.84 -10.69 16.06
CA CYS A 276 21.71 -11.68 16.67
C CYS A 276 22.44 -12.43 15.56
N ASN A 277 23.78 -12.51 15.61
CA ASN A 277 24.60 -13.15 14.58
C ASN A 277 24.31 -12.63 13.15
N ASN A 278 24.20 -11.30 13.00
CA ASN A 278 23.86 -10.62 11.74
C ASN A 278 22.49 -11.00 11.12
N LYS A 279 21.59 -11.62 11.89
CA LYS A 279 20.21 -11.92 11.48
C LYS A 279 19.24 -11.17 12.39
N TYR A 280 18.15 -10.67 11.83
CA TYR A 280 17.09 -10.07 12.63
C TYR A 280 16.46 -11.12 13.53
N ILE A 281 16.19 -10.73 14.77
CA ILE A 281 15.49 -11.58 15.73
C ILE A 281 14.00 -11.65 15.37
N HIS A 282 13.42 -10.51 14.99
CA HIS A 282 12.03 -10.40 14.59
C HIS A 282 11.86 -10.45 13.08
N SER A 283 10.74 -11.02 12.67
CA SER A 283 10.36 -11.22 11.28
C SER A 283 9.74 -9.95 10.68
N ALA A 284 9.72 -9.82 9.35
CA ALA A 284 9.16 -8.63 8.70
C ALA A 284 7.65 -8.53 8.96
N SER A 285 6.97 -9.66 9.13
CA SER A 285 5.57 -9.70 9.58
C SER A 285 5.40 -9.13 10.98
N ALA A 286 6.29 -9.47 11.91
CA ALA A 286 6.27 -8.92 13.27
C ALA A 286 6.53 -7.41 13.27
N VAL A 287 7.55 -6.96 12.54
CA VAL A 287 7.84 -5.52 12.37
C VAL A 287 6.64 -4.79 11.76
N SER A 288 5.99 -5.40 10.75
CA SER A 288 4.81 -4.83 10.10
C SER A 288 3.61 -4.72 11.04
N GLU A 289 3.29 -5.78 11.78
CA GLU A 289 2.17 -5.75 12.74
C GLU A 289 2.44 -4.72 13.85
N HIS A 290 3.67 -4.56 14.29
CA HIS A 290 4.05 -3.58 15.31
C HIS A 290 3.87 -2.15 14.81
N ASN A 291 4.45 -1.84 13.65
CA ASN A 291 4.36 -0.53 13.04
C ASN A 291 2.92 -0.16 12.67
N VAL A 292 2.15 -1.11 12.13
CA VAL A 292 0.74 -0.85 11.82
C VAL A 292 -0.07 -0.72 13.11
N THR A 293 0.17 -1.52 14.14
CA THR A 293 -0.51 -1.36 15.45
C THR A 293 -0.23 0.02 16.05
N ARG A 294 1.02 0.49 15.99
CA ARG A 294 1.39 1.86 16.36
C ARG A 294 0.59 2.89 15.57
N ILE A 295 0.50 2.77 14.24
CA ILE A 295 -0.30 3.68 13.40
C ILE A 295 -1.77 3.69 13.87
N MET A 296 -2.38 2.52 14.06
CA MET A 296 -3.78 2.41 14.50
C MET A 296 -4.00 2.99 15.89
N PHE A 297 -3.03 2.82 16.80
CA PHE A 297 -3.08 3.36 18.16
C PHE A 297 -2.96 4.87 18.17
N GLU A 298 -1.97 5.42 17.45
CA GLU A 298 -1.73 6.86 17.36
C GLU A 298 -2.91 7.59 16.69
N LEU A 299 -3.54 6.97 15.69
CA LEU A 299 -4.78 7.48 15.11
C LEU A 299 -5.92 7.57 16.13
N ALA A 300 -6.08 6.54 16.96
CA ALA A 300 -7.17 6.48 17.93
C ALA A 300 -6.97 7.41 19.12
N PHE A 301 -5.74 7.52 19.62
CA PHE A 301 -5.45 8.12 20.92
C PHE A 301 -4.62 9.40 20.86
N LYS A 302 -4.06 9.75 19.69
CA LYS A 302 -3.20 10.94 19.49
C LYS A 302 -2.08 11.05 20.54
N LYS A 303 -1.48 9.91 20.88
CA LYS A 303 -0.36 9.79 21.84
C LYS A 303 0.61 8.70 21.37
N PRO A 304 1.90 8.76 21.75
CA PRO A 304 2.88 7.74 21.39
C PRO A 304 2.45 6.33 21.82
N TYR A 305 2.76 5.33 20.99
CA TYR A 305 2.55 3.93 21.32
C TYR A 305 3.72 3.39 22.15
N ASP A 306 3.45 3.01 23.40
CA ASP A 306 4.45 2.44 24.30
C ASP A 306 4.64 0.95 24.01
N PHE A 307 5.84 0.58 23.54
CA PHE A 307 6.19 -0.79 23.14
C PHE A 307 6.09 -1.81 24.28
N GLU A 308 6.42 -1.41 25.51
CA GLU A 308 6.48 -2.32 26.67
C GLU A 308 5.10 -2.83 27.13
N GLU A 309 4.02 -2.06 26.94
CA GLU A 309 2.66 -2.50 27.31
C GLU A 309 2.04 -3.51 26.31
N GLY A 310 2.70 -3.73 25.15
CA GLY A 310 2.19 -4.56 24.05
C GLY A 310 3.09 -5.73 23.65
N PHE A 311 4.15 -6.02 24.41
CA PHE A 311 5.05 -7.15 24.13
C PHE A 311 4.35 -8.48 24.44
N VAL A 312 3.65 -9.03 23.45
CA VAL A 312 3.19 -10.41 23.47
C VAL A 312 4.25 -11.24 22.75
N ASP A 313 4.84 -12.25 23.39
CA ASP A 313 5.81 -13.22 22.83
C ASP A 313 5.32 -13.99 21.57
N ASP A 314 4.15 -13.62 21.03
CA ASP A 314 3.47 -14.17 19.85
C ASP A 314 3.85 -13.44 18.55
N TRP A 315 4.85 -12.55 18.60
CA TRP A 315 5.37 -11.79 17.46
C TRP A 315 6.11 -12.70 16.49
N GLY A 316 5.40 -13.15 15.45
CA GLY A 316 5.99 -13.81 14.31
C GLY A 316 5.10 -14.93 13.81
N ALA A 317 4.99 -15.03 12.49
CA ALA A 317 4.66 -16.30 11.89
C ALA A 317 5.78 -17.29 12.28
N VAL A 318 5.62 -18.02 13.39
CA VAL A 318 6.41 -19.23 13.59
C VAL A 318 5.81 -20.23 12.62
N TYR A 319 6.44 -20.31 11.47
CA TYR A 319 6.24 -21.41 10.55
C TYR A 319 6.81 -22.64 11.24
N ASP A 320 5.94 -23.39 11.88
CA ASP A 320 6.30 -24.66 12.49
C ASP A 320 6.90 -25.59 11.40
N LEU A 321 8.18 -25.93 11.55
CA LEU A 321 8.93 -26.85 10.69
C LEU A 321 8.41 -28.30 10.79
N SER A 322 7.63 -28.62 11.83
CA SER A 322 7.03 -29.96 12.03
C SER A 322 5.65 -30.09 11.41
N SER A 323 5.01 -28.96 11.10
CA SER A 323 3.86 -28.94 10.21
C SER A 323 4.38 -29.22 8.80
N PRO A 324 3.80 -30.20 8.07
CA PRO A 324 4.23 -30.48 6.71
C PRO A 324 4.25 -29.17 5.95
N THR A 325 5.29 -28.95 5.14
CA THR A 325 5.30 -27.92 4.11
C THR A 325 3.88 -27.81 3.57
N PRO A 326 3.31 -26.59 3.41
CA PRO A 326 2.00 -26.43 2.81
C PRO A 326 2.04 -26.76 1.30
N SER A 327 2.68 -27.87 0.94
CA SER A 327 2.50 -28.70 -0.24
C SER A 327 1.02 -29.00 -0.55
N ARG A 328 0.08 -28.61 0.31
CA ARG A 328 -1.37 -28.73 0.11
C ARG A 328 -2.18 -27.64 0.84
N LEU A 329 -1.96 -26.35 0.56
CA LEU A 329 -3.09 -25.39 0.59
C LEU A 329 -3.99 -25.69 -0.63
N SER A 330 -4.49 -26.93 -0.69
CA SER A 330 -5.28 -27.48 -1.79
C SER A 330 -6.78 -27.25 -1.62
N SER A 331 -7.18 -26.33 -0.76
CA SER A 331 -8.53 -25.80 -0.79
C SER A 331 -8.59 -24.51 0.02
N ALA A 332 -8.46 -23.37 -0.65
CA ALA A 332 -9.27 -22.23 -0.23
C ALA A 332 -10.69 -22.77 0.00
N ARG A 333 -11.35 -22.38 1.09
CA ARG A 333 -12.70 -22.89 1.36
C ARG A 333 -13.56 -22.57 0.15
N SER A 334 -13.97 -23.61 -0.57
CA SER A 334 -14.89 -23.47 -1.68
C SER A 334 -16.25 -23.22 -1.06
N ILE A 335 -16.56 -21.96 -0.80
CA ILE A 335 -17.95 -21.56 -0.53
C ILE A 335 -18.65 -21.74 -1.87
N SER A 336 -19.25 -22.91 -2.04
CA SER A 336 -20.15 -23.20 -3.15
C SER A 336 -21.28 -22.16 -3.15
N ARG A 337 -21.87 -21.85 -4.31
CA ARG A 337 -23.07 -21.01 -4.37
C ARG A 337 -24.18 -21.48 -3.41
N GLU A 338 -24.22 -22.78 -3.12
CA GLU A 338 -25.22 -23.42 -2.25
C GLU A 338 -24.96 -23.17 -0.75
N ASP A 339 -23.70 -23.00 -0.33
CA ASP A 339 -23.32 -22.67 1.06
C ASP A 339 -23.32 -21.16 1.35
N SER A 340 -23.50 -20.32 0.33
CA SER A 340 -23.66 -18.88 0.49
C SER A 340 -25.05 -18.55 1.04
N GLY A 341 -25.25 -18.82 2.32
CA GLY A 341 -26.41 -18.31 3.06
C GLY A 341 -26.62 -16.83 2.72
N TYR A 342 -27.87 -16.42 2.50
CA TYR A 342 -28.23 -15.07 2.05
C TYR A 342 -27.49 -14.01 2.90
N PHE A 343 -26.45 -13.39 2.35
CA PHE A 343 -25.78 -12.28 3.03
C PHE A 343 -26.73 -11.08 3.00
N ARG A 344 -27.46 -10.86 4.10
CA ARG A 344 -28.32 -9.70 4.23
C ARG A 344 -27.44 -8.45 4.23
N SER A 345 -27.72 -7.55 3.28
CA SER A 345 -27.07 -6.25 3.28
C SER A 345 -27.45 -5.53 4.58
N PRO A 346 -26.48 -5.13 5.42
CA PRO A 346 -26.77 -4.45 6.67
C PRO A 346 -27.39 -3.08 6.39
N ALA A 347 -28.05 -2.51 7.40
CA ALA A 347 -28.48 -1.12 7.36
C ALA A 347 -27.26 -0.18 7.23
N ARG A 348 -27.52 1.07 6.86
CA ARG A 348 -26.51 2.14 6.90
C ARG A 348 -25.97 2.26 8.32
N GLU A 349 -24.66 2.35 8.45
CA GLU A 349 -24.01 2.66 9.73
C GLU A 349 -24.28 4.11 10.13
N GLU A 350 -24.49 4.36 11.42
CA GLU A 350 -24.91 5.68 11.93
C GLU A 350 -23.81 6.42 12.69
N TYR A 351 -22.63 5.82 12.86
CA TYR A 351 -21.49 6.43 13.56
C TYR A 351 -20.48 7.02 12.56
N SER A 352 -19.64 7.97 12.97
CA SER A 352 -18.55 8.52 12.13
C SER A 352 -17.23 7.78 12.36
N SER A 353 -16.33 7.79 11.37
CA SER A 353 -14.92 7.45 11.59
C SER A 353 -14.26 8.42 12.58
N LEU A 354 -13.05 8.08 13.01
CA LEU A 354 -12.16 9.00 13.71
C LEU A 354 -12.03 10.32 12.92
N ILE A 355 -12.09 11.44 13.65
CA ILE A 355 -12.03 12.79 13.07
C ILE A 355 -10.56 13.22 12.94
N VAL A 356 -10.20 13.66 11.74
CA VAL A 356 -8.91 14.24 11.40
C VAL A 356 -9.16 15.65 10.87
N ASP A 357 -8.89 16.67 11.69
CA ASP A 357 -9.33 18.05 11.42
C ASP A 357 -8.46 18.76 10.37
N ASP A 358 -7.15 18.52 10.38
CA ASP A 358 -6.17 19.28 9.59
C ASP A 358 -5.78 18.62 8.26
N MET A 359 -6.43 17.50 7.89
CA MET A 359 -6.06 16.76 6.70
C MET A 359 -7.26 16.25 5.91
N GLU A 360 -7.15 16.29 4.59
CA GLU A 360 -8.14 15.77 3.65
C GLU A 360 -7.47 14.86 2.62
N VAL A 361 -8.14 13.76 2.26
CA VAL A 361 -7.70 12.79 1.25
C VAL A 361 -8.69 12.81 0.09
N THR A 362 -8.25 13.32 -1.06
CA THR A 362 -9.05 13.40 -2.29
C THR A 362 -8.57 12.36 -3.29
N PHE A 363 -9.47 11.46 -3.71
CA PHE A 363 -9.15 10.51 -4.78
C PHE A 363 -9.42 11.14 -6.15
N LEU A 364 -8.41 11.08 -7.02
CA LEU A 364 -8.45 11.63 -8.38
C LEU A 364 -8.79 10.57 -9.41
N SER A 365 -9.44 10.98 -10.50
CA SER A 365 -9.72 10.11 -11.65
C SER A 365 -8.42 9.59 -12.24
N PRO A 366 -8.30 8.29 -12.61
CA PRO A 366 -7.13 7.76 -13.32
C PRO A 366 -6.82 8.49 -14.63
N THR A 367 -7.82 9.16 -15.22
CA THR A 367 -7.66 9.93 -16.47
C THR A 367 -7.12 11.35 -16.25
N THR A 368 -6.91 11.79 -15.01
CA THR A 368 -6.48 13.17 -14.69
C THR A 368 -5.19 13.59 -15.39
N LEU A 369 -4.24 12.66 -15.58
CA LEU A 369 -2.97 12.91 -16.28
C LEU A 369 -2.97 12.49 -17.75
N ALA A 370 -4.04 11.84 -18.22
CA ALA A 370 -4.14 11.35 -19.60
C ALA A 370 -4.56 12.45 -20.58
N ASP A 371 -5.24 13.50 -20.10
CA ASP A 371 -5.65 14.62 -20.92
C ASP A 371 -4.41 15.49 -21.28
N GLU A 372 -4.25 15.84 -22.57
CA GLU A 372 -3.13 16.67 -23.08
C GLU A 372 -3.02 18.04 -22.37
N ARG A 373 -4.12 18.48 -21.76
CA ARG A 373 -4.16 19.61 -20.85
C ARG A 373 -4.79 19.13 -19.56
N PRO A 374 -4.00 18.69 -18.56
CA PRO A 374 -4.57 18.32 -17.28
C PRO A 374 -5.42 19.49 -16.77
N SER A 375 -6.53 19.17 -16.09
CA SER A 375 -7.55 20.14 -15.70
C SER A 375 -6.90 21.42 -15.19
N SER A 376 -7.26 22.57 -15.80
CA SER A 376 -6.75 23.90 -15.42
C SER A 376 -6.85 24.18 -13.92
N LYS A 377 -7.74 23.47 -13.22
CA LYS A 377 -7.92 23.48 -11.76
C LYS A 377 -6.64 23.17 -10.98
N PHE A 378 -5.79 22.25 -11.45
CA PHE A 378 -4.64 21.75 -10.67
C PHE A 378 -3.28 22.31 -11.11
N ARG A 379 -3.26 23.16 -12.14
CA ARG A 379 -2.02 23.71 -12.67
C ARG A 379 -1.30 24.57 -11.62
N GLY A 380 -0.06 24.23 -11.29
CA GLY A 380 0.73 24.96 -10.30
C GLY A 380 0.21 24.89 -8.87
N THR A 381 -0.52 23.83 -8.50
CA THR A 381 -1.18 23.75 -7.20
C THR A 381 -0.46 22.89 -6.18
N PHE A 382 0.33 21.89 -6.61
CA PHE A 382 0.93 20.92 -5.70
C PHE A 382 2.31 21.35 -5.24
N ASN A 383 2.47 21.51 -3.93
CA ASN A 383 3.75 21.82 -3.30
C ASN A 383 4.65 20.59 -3.22
N VAL A 384 4.06 19.41 -3.07
CA VAL A 384 4.78 18.14 -3.05
C VAL A 384 4.14 17.16 -4.02
N ILE A 385 4.97 16.47 -4.80
CA ILE A 385 4.56 15.36 -5.66
C ILE A 385 5.36 14.12 -5.25
N ILE A 386 4.65 13.05 -4.87
CA ILE A 386 5.21 11.76 -4.48
C ILE A 386 4.93 10.76 -5.61
N LEU A 387 5.98 10.16 -6.16
CA LEU A 387 5.89 9.23 -7.28
C LEU A 387 6.28 7.83 -6.84
N GLY A 388 5.35 6.89 -7.06
CA GLY A 388 5.65 5.47 -6.94
C GLY A 388 6.62 5.03 -8.03
N GLN A 389 7.55 4.15 -7.67
CA GLN A 389 8.65 3.76 -8.57
C GLN A 389 8.16 3.15 -9.89
N THR A 390 7.05 2.41 -9.85
CA THR A 390 6.52 1.66 -11.01
C THR A 390 5.97 2.57 -12.10
N VAL A 391 5.60 3.81 -11.76
CA VAL A 391 4.98 4.76 -12.70
C VAL A 391 5.95 5.82 -13.21
N VAL A 392 7.15 5.95 -12.61
CA VAL A 392 8.12 6.98 -12.99
C VAL A 392 8.38 7.01 -14.51
N PRO A 393 8.73 5.89 -15.19
CA PRO A 393 9.12 5.96 -16.60
C PRO A 393 7.98 6.34 -17.55
N SER A 394 6.72 6.16 -17.14
CA SER A 394 5.55 6.39 -17.99
C SER A 394 4.83 7.70 -17.68
N ILE A 395 4.97 8.24 -16.46
CA ILE A 395 4.17 9.38 -16.00
C ILE A 395 4.99 10.64 -15.79
N ILE A 396 6.31 10.56 -15.54
CA ILE A 396 7.12 11.76 -15.35
C ILE A 396 7.32 12.47 -16.69
N ASN A 397 6.58 13.56 -16.89
CA ASN A 397 6.58 14.34 -18.11
C ASN A 397 6.16 15.80 -17.81
N GLU A 398 6.15 16.64 -18.85
CA GLU A 398 5.76 18.04 -18.73
C GLU A 398 4.33 18.24 -18.21
N ASN A 399 3.40 17.32 -18.51
CA ASN A 399 2.02 17.41 -18.02
C ASN A 399 1.97 17.25 -16.50
N LEU A 400 2.69 16.28 -15.94
CA LEU A 400 2.81 16.14 -14.48
C LEU A 400 3.47 17.38 -13.85
N LEU A 401 4.58 17.85 -14.43
CA LEU A 401 5.30 19.01 -13.93
C LEU A 401 4.48 20.30 -14.03
N SER A 402 3.55 20.40 -14.97
CA SER A 402 2.63 21.53 -15.05
C SER A 402 1.72 21.67 -13.81
N LEU A 403 1.50 20.57 -13.08
CA LEU A 403 0.72 20.55 -11.84
C LEU A 403 1.53 21.02 -10.62
N ALA A 404 2.86 20.89 -10.69
CA ALA A 404 3.77 21.30 -9.64
C ALA A 404 3.76 22.83 -9.47
N ALA A 405 3.63 23.28 -8.23
CA ALA A 405 3.82 24.67 -7.85
C ALA A 405 5.27 25.12 -8.08
N ASP A 406 5.51 26.42 -8.02
CA ASP A 406 6.88 26.94 -8.05
C ASP A 406 7.63 26.50 -6.78
N ASP A 407 8.88 26.09 -6.92
CA ASP A 407 9.71 25.49 -5.87
C ASP A 407 9.10 24.22 -5.22
N ALA A 408 8.37 23.43 -6.01
CA ALA A 408 7.77 22.19 -5.53
C ALA A 408 8.82 21.11 -5.24
N LEU A 409 8.55 20.29 -4.22
CA LEU A 409 9.37 19.14 -3.83
C LEU A 409 8.83 17.87 -4.52
N LEU A 410 9.70 17.18 -5.24
CA LEU A 410 9.42 15.88 -5.84
C LEU A 410 10.10 14.79 -5.02
N LEU A 411 9.30 13.84 -4.53
CA LEU A 411 9.73 12.66 -3.78
C LEU A 411 9.50 11.42 -4.65
N ILE A 412 10.56 10.69 -4.97
CA ILE A 412 10.50 9.58 -5.92
C ILE A 412 10.99 8.31 -5.24
N GLU A 413 10.17 7.26 -5.23
CA GLU A 413 10.55 5.96 -4.67
C GLU A 413 11.70 5.33 -5.48
N GLY A 414 12.77 4.94 -4.78
CA GLY A 414 13.96 4.32 -5.35
C GLY A 414 13.88 2.79 -5.40
N LYS A 415 14.87 2.15 -6.05
CA LYS A 415 14.89 0.69 -6.29
C LYS A 415 15.50 -0.14 -5.16
N LYS A 416 15.97 0.49 -4.08
CA LYS A 416 16.72 -0.16 -2.98
C LYS A 416 16.08 -1.45 -2.49
N TYR A 417 14.76 -1.48 -2.37
CA TYR A 417 14.02 -2.57 -1.75
C TYR A 417 13.39 -3.56 -2.75
N VAL A 418 13.58 -3.36 -4.06
CA VAL A 418 12.97 -4.21 -5.09
C VAL A 418 13.85 -5.43 -5.38
N VAL A 419 13.28 -6.61 -5.20
CA VAL A 419 13.90 -7.89 -5.54
C VAL A 419 13.80 -8.11 -7.05
N GLY A 420 14.92 -8.06 -7.78
CA GLY A 420 14.89 -8.29 -9.23
C GLY A 420 16.10 -7.81 -10.01
N PRO A 421 16.41 -6.51 -10.00
CA PRO A 421 17.51 -5.97 -10.80
C PRO A 421 18.84 -6.52 -10.30
N ARG A 422 19.68 -6.99 -11.23
CA ARG A 422 21.09 -7.26 -10.94
C ARG A 422 21.79 -5.94 -10.61
N ARG A 423 22.94 -5.99 -9.92
CA ARG A 423 23.74 -4.78 -9.65
C ARG A 423 24.13 -4.01 -10.91
N CYS A 424 24.31 -4.69 -12.06
CA CYS A 424 24.51 -4.04 -13.35
C CYS A 424 23.27 -3.24 -13.78
N ASP A 425 22.08 -3.84 -13.67
CA ASP A 425 20.81 -3.22 -14.05
C ASP A 425 20.48 -1.97 -13.19
N LEU A 426 20.99 -1.90 -11.96
CA LEU A 426 20.86 -0.73 -11.10
C LEU A 426 21.73 0.46 -11.56
N LYS A 427 22.91 0.19 -12.15
CA LYS A 427 23.77 1.26 -12.70
C LYS A 427 23.13 1.87 -13.93
N ASP A 428 22.71 1.04 -14.88
CA ASP A 428 22.02 1.50 -16.09
C ASP A 428 20.73 2.25 -15.73
N PHE A 429 20.01 1.79 -14.70
CA PHE A 429 18.85 2.50 -14.18
C PHE A 429 19.21 3.88 -13.60
N LYS A 430 20.28 3.98 -12.80
CA LYS A 430 20.74 5.27 -12.24
C LYS A 430 21.07 6.26 -13.35
N GLU A 431 21.82 5.82 -14.36
CA GLU A 431 22.23 6.69 -15.47
C GLU A 431 21.02 7.21 -16.26
N ASN A 432 20.13 6.31 -16.70
CA ASN A 432 18.90 6.69 -17.41
C ASN A 432 17.98 7.57 -16.57
N PHE A 433 17.90 7.32 -15.25
CA PHE A 433 17.09 8.11 -14.34
C PHE A 433 17.64 9.53 -14.18
N ILE A 434 18.95 9.68 -14.00
CA ILE A 434 19.59 11.00 -13.87
C ILE A 434 19.47 11.79 -15.17
N GLU A 435 19.64 11.15 -16.32
CA GLU A 435 19.45 11.77 -17.64
C GLU A 435 18.02 12.32 -17.79
N MET A 436 17.01 11.50 -17.48
CA MET A 436 15.61 11.90 -17.50
C MET A 436 15.30 13.11 -16.58
N MET A 437 15.88 13.15 -15.38
CA MET A 437 15.68 14.28 -14.46
C MET A 437 16.34 15.56 -15.00
N LYS A 438 17.50 15.45 -15.66
CA LYS A 438 18.19 16.58 -16.30
C LYS A 438 17.41 17.11 -17.50
N ASP A 439 16.85 16.25 -18.33
CA ASP A 439 16.03 16.64 -19.48
C ASP A 439 14.79 17.41 -19.04
N LEU A 440 14.22 17.02 -17.90
CA LEU A 440 13.10 17.71 -17.24
C LEU A 440 13.52 18.94 -16.42
N LYS A 441 14.82 19.28 -16.42
CA LYS A 441 15.42 20.42 -15.70
C LYS A 441 15.12 20.42 -14.19
N LEU A 442 15.02 19.23 -13.60
CA LEU A 442 14.83 19.06 -12.17
C LEU A 442 16.18 19.15 -11.44
N GLU A 443 16.21 19.90 -10.35
CA GLU A 443 17.42 20.10 -9.56
C GLU A 443 17.45 19.10 -8.39
N PRO A 444 18.56 18.39 -8.15
CA PRO A 444 18.69 17.53 -6.96
C PRO A 444 18.53 18.35 -5.68
N HIS A 445 17.81 17.83 -4.70
CA HIS A 445 17.65 18.52 -3.42
C HIS A 445 19.01 18.65 -2.71
N PRO A 446 19.33 19.76 -2.02
CA PRO A 446 20.63 19.97 -1.35
C PRO A 446 21.05 18.88 -0.35
N TYR A 447 20.09 18.17 0.23
CA TYR A 447 20.33 17.05 1.15
C TYR A 447 20.63 15.72 0.46
N ASN A 448 20.43 15.63 -0.86
CA ASN A 448 20.71 14.43 -1.63
C ASN A 448 21.26 14.82 -3.02
N THR A 449 22.55 15.14 -3.07
CA THR A 449 23.22 15.62 -4.29
C THR A 449 23.50 14.51 -5.30
N GLU A 450 23.56 13.24 -4.87
CA GLU A 450 23.83 12.12 -5.75
C GLU A 450 23.00 10.89 -5.39
N TYR A 451 22.05 10.54 -6.26
CA TYR A 451 21.23 9.35 -6.08
C TYR A 451 22.07 8.07 -6.11
N ASP A 452 21.94 7.24 -5.07
CA ASP A 452 22.47 5.88 -5.04
C ASP A 452 21.33 4.84 -4.94
N PRO A 453 21.01 4.11 -6.02
CA PRO A 453 19.91 3.14 -6.03
C PRO A 453 20.13 1.94 -5.08
N VAL A 454 21.35 1.74 -4.57
CA VAL A 454 21.67 0.68 -3.61
C VAL A 454 21.35 1.11 -2.18
N ASN A 455 21.63 2.37 -1.85
CA ASN A 455 21.57 2.86 -0.47
C ASN A 455 20.34 3.71 -0.18
N GLU A 456 19.70 4.26 -1.21
CA GLU A 456 18.61 5.22 -1.09
C GLU A 456 17.28 4.65 -1.59
N GLY A 457 16.29 4.62 -0.69
CA GLY A 457 14.92 4.20 -1.02
C GLY A 457 14.01 5.35 -1.45
N LEU A 458 14.45 6.60 -1.29
CA LEU A 458 13.68 7.80 -1.63
C LEU A 458 14.62 8.88 -2.17
N VAL A 459 14.31 9.37 -3.37
CA VAL A 459 15.07 10.42 -4.07
C VAL A 459 14.31 11.73 -3.99
N ARG A 460 15.03 12.85 -3.87
CA ARG A 460 14.46 14.18 -3.68
C ARG A 460 14.93 15.14 -4.76
N TYR A 461 14.00 15.76 -5.46
CA TYR A 461 14.26 16.79 -6.46
C TYR A 461 13.42 18.03 -6.17
N THR A 462 13.87 19.18 -6.65
CA THR A 462 13.12 20.43 -6.64
C THR A 462 12.78 20.84 -8.06
N PHE A 463 11.52 21.23 -8.25
CA PHE A 463 11.04 21.79 -9.51
C PHE A 463 10.94 23.31 -9.37
N ASN A 464 11.65 24.03 -10.23
CA ASN A 464 11.54 25.47 -10.35
C ASN A 464 11.04 25.84 -11.74
N ARG A 465 9.90 26.54 -11.83
CA ARG A 465 9.32 26.91 -13.12
C ARG A 465 10.18 27.90 -13.91
N SER A 466 11.00 28.73 -13.23
CA SER A 466 11.88 29.68 -13.90
C SER A 466 13.11 29.03 -14.54
N SER A 467 13.46 27.79 -14.19
CA SER A 467 14.52 27.05 -14.90
C SER A 467 14.01 26.41 -16.20
N VAL A 468 12.69 26.19 -16.30
CA VAL A 468 12.05 25.49 -17.43
C VAL A 468 11.71 26.41 -18.59
N GLN A 469 11.30 27.65 -18.32
CA GLN A 469 11.14 28.73 -19.32
C GLN A 469 12.49 29.22 -19.83
#